data_AF-A0A8S8YTR0-F1
#
_entry.id   AF-A0A8S8YTR0-F1
#
_cell.length_a   1.000
_cell.length_b   1.000
_cell.length_c   1.000
_cell.angle_alpha   90.00
_cell.angle_beta   90.00
_cell.angle_gamma   90.00
#
_symmetry.space_group_name_H-M   'P 1'
#
loop_
_entity.id
_entity.type
_entity.pdbx_description
1 polymer ?
#
loop_
_entity_poly.entity_id
_entity_poly.type
_entity_poly.pdbx_seq_one_letter_code
_entity_poly.pdbx_strand_id
1 'polypeptide(L)'
;MSKNWPPEQVSLAPDKRVLFLTKDLELIRKQLYEGLDLRMEDLEVDDLLDDINTDVMTPAWVCFDHDPAVIAENSYAGLIHDGRRVFEPRALLDGGFEVIVSGHRKGTGSSRETAAQCERWSGIRIVIAASFAPIHERNNINLGQLMGDHEMLRRLQNGESLSLDEFVAEYDPVTRLIVENGGILPFAQKLKHGGVKLPDLDTPPRPMNMVEKMIANKLLGSNGATRYVEPGDAVLAQVDGGYSHEFTTAQVHEFLKLEYGGFVLAAKSVQVRCL
;
A
#
# COMPACT_ATOMS: atom_id res chain seq x y z
N MET A 1 7.40 8.93 6.99
CA MET A 1 8.22 7.72 7.18
C MET A 1 9.68 8.13 7.36
N SER A 2 10.50 7.32 8.06
CA SER A 2 11.94 7.57 8.13
C SER A 2 12.54 7.46 6.72
N LYS A 3 13.71 8.08 6.48
CA LYS A 3 14.44 7.98 5.20
C LYS A 3 14.83 6.55 4.81
N ASN A 4 14.73 5.59 5.74
CA ASN A 4 15.22 4.22 5.60
C ASN A 4 14.10 3.19 5.83
N TRP A 5 12.85 3.51 5.46
CA TRP A 5 11.74 2.55 5.52
C TRP A 5 11.65 1.76 4.20
N PRO A 6 11.38 0.43 4.25
CA PRO A 6 11.27 -0.41 5.45
C PRO A 6 12.64 -0.83 6.02
N PRO A 7 12.74 -1.14 7.34
CA PRO A 7 13.94 -1.71 7.93
C PRO A 7 14.08 -3.19 7.57
N GLU A 8 15.31 -3.74 7.63
CA GLU A 8 15.57 -5.19 7.46
C GLU A 8 14.87 -6.04 8.54
N GLN A 9 14.64 -5.44 9.71
CA GLN A 9 14.03 -6.04 10.88
C GLN A 9 12.87 -5.17 11.35
N VAL A 10 11.67 -5.72 11.32
CA VAL A 10 10.40 -5.05 11.59
C VAL A 10 9.92 -5.44 12.98
N SER A 11 9.73 -4.45 13.84
CA SER A 11 9.18 -4.60 15.19
C SER A 11 8.22 -3.43 15.47
N LEU A 12 7.32 -3.64 16.43
CA LEU A 12 6.39 -2.58 16.85
C LEU A 12 7.14 -1.49 17.61
N ALA A 13 6.86 -0.22 17.29
CA ALA A 13 7.45 0.88 18.05
C ALA A 13 6.85 0.92 19.48
N PRO A 14 7.67 1.07 20.53
CA PRO A 14 7.19 1.02 21.92
C PRO A 14 6.16 2.08 22.29
N ASP A 15 6.12 3.20 21.56
CA ASP A 15 5.20 4.32 21.78
C ASP A 15 3.96 4.28 20.86
N LYS A 16 3.81 3.23 20.05
CA LYS A 16 2.73 3.10 19.08
C LYS A 16 1.79 1.95 19.42
N ARG A 17 0.56 2.09 18.95
CA ARG A 17 -0.55 1.16 19.22
C ARG A 17 -1.01 0.45 17.95
N VAL A 18 -1.79 -0.61 18.14
CA VAL A 18 -2.43 -1.37 17.07
C VAL A 18 -3.92 -1.04 17.08
N LEU A 19 -4.48 -0.66 15.93
CA LEU A 19 -5.91 -0.39 15.79
C LEU A 19 -6.61 -1.59 15.15
N PHE A 20 -7.51 -2.21 15.89
CA PHE A 20 -8.37 -3.29 15.41
C PHE A 20 -9.71 -2.72 14.91
N LEU A 21 -10.00 -2.95 13.63
CA LEU A 21 -11.31 -2.67 13.03
C LEU A 21 -12.22 -3.86 13.30
N THR A 22 -13.00 -3.78 14.36
CA THR A 22 -13.89 -4.84 14.85
C THR A 22 -15.32 -4.68 14.33
N LYS A 23 -16.09 -5.78 14.32
CA LYS A 23 -17.55 -5.74 14.06
C LYS A 23 -18.31 -5.05 15.18
N ASP A 24 -17.83 -5.15 16.42
CA ASP A 24 -18.28 -4.29 17.53
C ASP A 24 -17.63 -2.90 17.40
N LEU A 25 -18.39 -1.92 16.93
CA LEU A 25 -17.90 -0.57 16.69
C LEU A 25 -17.55 0.18 17.98
N GLU A 26 -18.06 -0.23 19.14
CA GLU A 26 -17.64 0.39 20.41
C GLU A 26 -16.22 0.00 20.81
N LEU A 27 -15.74 -1.20 20.45
CA LEU A 27 -14.34 -1.54 20.64
C LEU A 27 -13.42 -0.65 19.81
N ILE A 28 -13.83 -0.26 18.59
CA ILE A 28 -13.08 0.72 17.79
C ILE A 28 -13.05 2.08 18.50
N ARG A 29 -14.20 2.56 18.98
CA ARG A 29 -14.30 3.86 19.68
C ARG A 29 -13.46 3.90 20.94
N LYS A 30 -13.49 2.84 21.76
CA LYS A 30 -12.65 2.73 22.97
C LYS A 30 -11.17 2.77 22.64
N GLN A 31 -10.73 2.14 21.54
CA GLN A 31 -9.34 2.24 21.09
C GLN A 31 -8.98 3.69 20.70
N LEU A 32 -9.85 4.36 19.95
CA LEU A 32 -9.62 5.73 19.46
C LEU A 32 -9.62 6.78 20.58
N TYR A 33 -10.53 6.68 21.54
CA TYR A 33 -10.83 7.81 22.45
C TYR A 33 -10.62 7.50 23.94
N GLU A 34 -10.58 6.22 24.33
CA GLU A 34 -10.47 5.81 25.74
C GLU A 34 -9.14 5.12 26.07
N GLY A 35 -8.28 4.91 25.06
CA GLY A 35 -6.96 4.30 25.24
C GLY A 35 -6.98 2.77 25.41
N LEU A 36 -8.09 2.10 25.04
CA LEU A 36 -8.14 0.63 25.02
C LEU A 36 -7.08 0.09 24.05
N ASP A 37 -6.18 -0.76 24.53
CA ASP A 37 -5.13 -1.35 23.70
C ASP A 37 -5.38 -2.85 23.58
N LEU A 38 -5.97 -3.26 22.45
CA LEU A 38 -6.31 -4.65 22.19
C LEU A 38 -5.10 -5.41 21.65
N ARG A 39 -5.11 -6.72 21.88
CA ARG A 39 -4.16 -7.67 21.33
C ARG A 39 -4.88 -8.68 20.46
N MET A 40 -4.17 -9.29 19.53
CA MET A 40 -4.72 -10.34 18.66
C MET A 40 -5.08 -11.64 19.44
N GLU A 41 -4.75 -11.72 20.73
CA GLU A 41 -5.21 -12.78 21.64
C GLU A 41 -6.57 -12.48 22.30
N ASP A 42 -7.02 -11.23 22.25
CA ASP A 42 -8.31 -10.80 22.83
C ASP A 42 -9.48 -11.00 21.86
N LEU A 43 -9.20 -11.32 20.60
CA LEU A 43 -10.15 -11.34 19.49
C LEU A 43 -9.90 -12.55 18.60
N GLU A 44 -10.95 -13.04 17.98
CA GLU A 44 -10.85 -13.95 16.84
C GLU A 44 -10.90 -13.18 15.51
N VAL A 45 -10.40 -13.78 14.43
CA VAL A 45 -10.47 -13.17 13.09
C VAL A 45 -11.92 -12.87 12.70
N ASP A 46 -12.86 -13.70 13.13
CA ASP A 46 -14.30 -13.52 12.90
C ASP A 46 -14.89 -12.30 13.62
N ASP A 47 -14.23 -11.76 14.65
CA ASP A 47 -14.64 -10.52 15.32
C ASP A 47 -14.25 -9.26 14.53
N LEU A 48 -13.38 -9.42 13.53
CA LEU A 48 -12.85 -8.31 12.73
C LEU A 48 -13.78 -7.96 11.57
N LEU A 49 -13.76 -6.69 11.18
CA LEU A 49 -14.59 -6.15 10.13
C LEU A 49 -14.09 -6.63 8.76
N ASP A 50 -14.99 -7.30 8.02
CA ASP A 50 -14.78 -7.78 6.66
C ASP A 50 -15.27 -6.75 5.63
N ASP A 51 -14.85 -6.91 4.37
CA ASP A 51 -15.37 -6.16 3.21
C ASP A 51 -15.31 -4.63 3.37
N ILE A 52 -14.32 -4.13 4.11
CA ILE A 52 -14.12 -2.70 4.30
C ILE A 52 -13.79 -2.07 2.94
N ASN A 53 -14.77 -1.44 2.33
CA ASN A 53 -14.61 -0.85 1.01
C ASN A 53 -13.97 0.54 1.07
N THR A 54 -13.45 1.01 -0.06
CA THR A 54 -12.76 2.31 -0.15
C THR A 54 -13.68 3.51 0.06
N ASP A 55 -15.01 3.36 -0.07
CA ASP A 55 -15.99 4.39 0.29
C ASP A 55 -16.14 4.56 1.81
N VAL A 56 -16.04 3.47 2.58
CA VAL A 56 -16.02 3.50 4.04
C VAL A 56 -14.72 4.15 4.53
N MET A 57 -13.59 3.77 3.95
CA MET A 57 -12.26 4.29 4.29
C MET A 57 -12.11 5.76 3.90
N THR A 58 -12.62 6.14 2.73
CA THR A 58 -12.47 7.47 2.12
C THR A 58 -13.64 7.77 1.21
N PRO A 59 -14.73 8.35 1.76
CA PRO A 59 -15.85 8.80 0.96
C PRO A 59 -15.43 9.75 -0.17
N ALA A 60 -16.22 9.81 -1.25
CA ALA A 60 -15.87 10.59 -2.44
C ALA A 60 -15.56 12.07 -2.16
N TRP A 61 -16.26 12.69 -1.20
CA TRP A 61 -16.03 14.09 -0.84
C TRP A 61 -14.68 14.34 -0.15
N VAL A 62 -14.13 13.34 0.56
CA VAL A 62 -12.78 13.42 1.16
C VAL A 62 -11.72 13.52 0.06
N CYS A 63 -11.97 12.82 -1.03
CA CYS A 63 -11.06 12.72 -2.15
C CYS A 63 -11.08 13.95 -3.08
N PHE A 64 -11.85 15.00 -2.78
CA PHE A 64 -11.76 16.28 -3.49
C PHE A 64 -10.60 17.15 -3.01
N ASP A 65 -9.99 16.80 -1.88
CA ASP A 65 -8.72 17.41 -1.49
C ASP A 65 -7.55 16.78 -2.27
N HIS A 66 -6.45 17.50 -2.35
CA HIS A 66 -5.23 17.09 -3.05
C HIS A 66 -4.06 16.88 -2.11
N ASP A 67 -4.07 17.48 -0.92
CA ASP A 67 -3.02 17.30 0.07
C ASP A 67 -3.30 16.00 0.85
N PRO A 68 -2.42 14.99 0.78
CA PRO A 68 -2.60 13.74 1.49
C PRO A 68 -2.72 13.91 3.02
N ALA A 69 -2.11 14.96 3.59
CA ALA A 69 -2.23 15.26 5.01
C ALA A 69 -3.65 15.70 5.38
N VAL A 70 -4.32 16.47 4.51
CA VAL A 70 -5.72 16.90 4.71
C VAL A 70 -6.68 15.74 4.47
N ILE A 71 -6.42 14.93 3.44
CA ILE A 71 -7.19 13.70 3.16
C ILE A 71 -7.15 12.76 4.38
N ALA A 72 -5.98 12.59 5.02
CA ALA A 72 -5.80 11.74 6.20
C ALA A 72 -6.64 12.18 7.42
N GLU A 73 -6.95 13.47 7.56
CA GLU A 73 -7.81 13.95 8.65
C GLU A 73 -9.21 13.32 8.63
N ASN A 74 -9.66 12.81 7.48
CA ASN A 74 -10.99 12.20 7.33
C ASN A 74 -10.92 10.70 7.02
N SER A 75 -9.84 10.02 7.45
CA SER A 75 -9.74 8.57 7.35
C SER A 75 -10.93 7.88 8.06
N TYR A 76 -11.52 6.89 7.39
CA TYR A 76 -12.69 6.14 7.84
C TYR A 76 -13.96 6.96 8.06
N ALA A 77 -14.07 8.15 7.45
CA ALA A 77 -15.25 9.01 7.60
C ALA A 77 -16.57 8.40 7.08
N GLY A 78 -16.51 7.33 6.27
CA GLY A 78 -17.67 6.59 5.80
C GLY A 78 -18.17 5.53 6.79
N LEU A 79 -17.41 5.22 7.84
CA LEU A 79 -17.85 4.30 8.89
C LEU A 79 -18.78 5.04 9.87
N ILE A 80 -20.09 4.86 9.69
CA ILE A 80 -21.13 5.57 10.43
C ILE A 80 -21.90 4.59 11.32
N HIS A 81 -22.12 4.99 12.58
CA HIS A 81 -22.96 4.30 13.55
C HIS A 81 -23.92 5.30 14.19
N ASP A 82 -25.22 4.99 14.21
CA ASP A 82 -26.27 5.87 14.75
C ASP A 82 -26.23 7.32 14.23
N GLY A 83 -25.93 7.47 12.93
CA GLY A 83 -25.86 8.77 12.26
C GLY A 83 -24.62 9.60 12.59
N ARG A 84 -23.65 9.03 13.32
CA ARG A 84 -22.37 9.67 13.66
C ARG A 84 -21.20 8.88 13.12
N ARG A 85 -20.07 9.55 12.87
CA ARG A 85 -18.86 8.85 12.45
C ARG A 85 -18.30 8.06 13.64
N VAL A 86 -17.82 6.85 13.38
CA VAL A 86 -17.00 6.11 14.35
C VAL A 86 -15.65 6.81 14.50
N PHE A 87 -15.08 7.26 13.38
CA PHE A 87 -13.87 8.06 13.30
C PHE A 87 -14.23 9.54 13.12
N GLU A 88 -14.11 10.30 14.20
CA GLU A 88 -14.16 11.77 14.14
C GLU A 88 -12.96 12.31 13.36
N PRO A 89 -13.01 13.56 12.85
CA PRO A 89 -11.87 14.16 12.18
C PRO A 89 -10.59 14.02 13.02
N ARG A 90 -9.52 13.57 12.35
CA ARG A 90 -8.19 13.30 12.89
C ARG A 90 -8.09 12.15 13.90
N ALA A 91 -9.15 11.38 14.15
CA ALA A 91 -9.13 10.30 15.14
C ALA A 91 -8.04 9.25 14.87
N LEU A 92 -7.83 8.85 13.61
CA LEU A 92 -6.75 7.93 13.26
C LEU A 92 -5.37 8.58 13.38
N LEU A 93 -5.24 9.82 12.88
CA LEU A 93 -3.99 10.58 12.81
C LEU A 93 -3.45 10.93 14.19
N ASP A 94 -4.31 11.35 15.11
CA ASP A 94 -3.95 11.71 16.48
C ASP A 94 -3.90 10.48 17.42
N GLY A 95 -4.36 9.32 16.96
CA GLY A 95 -4.50 8.10 17.77
C GLY A 95 -3.20 7.35 18.10
N GLY A 96 -2.08 7.72 17.45
CA GLY A 96 -0.77 7.12 17.72
C GLY A 96 -0.63 5.66 17.27
N PHE A 97 -1.44 5.25 16.29
CA PHE A 97 -1.39 3.89 15.75
C PHE A 97 -0.31 3.74 14.69
N GLU A 98 0.34 2.57 14.65
CA GLU A 98 1.25 2.21 13.55
C GLU A 98 0.79 1.00 12.73
N VAL A 99 -0.11 0.19 13.30
CA VAL A 99 -0.69 -0.98 12.64
C VAL A 99 -2.20 -0.82 12.62
N ILE A 100 -2.81 -1.20 11.49
CA ILE A 100 -4.27 -1.34 11.39
C ILE A 100 -4.63 -2.78 11.03
N VAL A 101 -5.67 -3.31 11.67
CA VAL A 101 -6.04 -4.73 11.61
C VAL A 101 -7.49 -4.87 11.16
N SER A 102 -7.76 -5.74 10.19
CA SER A 102 -9.10 -6.04 9.69
C SER A 102 -9.29 -7.52 9.38
N GLY A 103 -10.53 -7.91 9.04
CA GLY A 103 -10.86 -9.26 8.62
C GLY A 103 -10.51 -9.52 7.15
N HIS A 104 -11.44 -10.14 6.43
CA HIS A 104 -11.30 -10.52 5.03
C HIS A 104 -11.58 -9.36 4.06
N ARG A 105 -10.89 -9.39 2.92
CA ARG A 105 -11.09 -8.50 1.76
C ARG A 105 -11.02 -7.01 2.12
N LYS A 106 -9.94 -6.59 2.78
CA LYS A 106 -9.69 -5.17 3.04
C LYS A 106 -9.54 -4.37 1.73
N GLY A 107 -10.23 -3.24 1.62
CA GLY A 107 -10.10 -2.27 0.54
C GLY A 107 -10.87 -2.63 -0.74
N THR A 108 -12.04 -3.25 -0.62
CA THR A 108 -12.89 -3.56 -1.79
C THR A 108 -13.43 -2.29 -2.46
N GLY A 109 -13.94 -2.44 -3.68
CA GLY A 109 -14.63 -1.37 -4.40
C GLY A 109 -13.71 -0.55 -5.30
N SER A 110 -13.89 0.76 -5.29
CA SER A 110 -13.24 1.65 -6.27
C SER A 110 -11.73 1.74 -6.11
N SER A 111 -11.01 1.98 -7.21
CA SER A 111 -9.54 2.13 -7.28
C SER A 111 -9.07 3.48 -6.70
N ARG A 112 -9.41 3.75 -5.44
CA ARG A 112 -9.01 4.97 -4.72
C ARG A 112 -7.73 4.69 -3.94
N GLU A 113 -6.61 5.21 -4.46
CA GLU A 113 -5.34 5.19 -3.74
C GLU A 113 -5.43 5.99 -2.43
N THR A 114 -6.29 7.02 -2.39
CA THR A 114 -6.57 7.85 -1.22
C THR A 114 -6.92 7.04 0.04
N ALA A 115 -7.55 5.87 -0.10
CA ALA A 115 -7.86 4.98 1.03
C ALA A 115 -6.60 4.51 1.77
N ALA A 116 -5.60 4.05 1.02
CA ALA A 116 -4.30 3.63 1.58
C ALA A 116 -3.45 4.85 2.00
N GLN A 117 -3.57 5.97 1.27
CA GLN A 117 -2.90 7.22 1.63
C GLN A 117 -3.37 7.73 3.00
N CYS A 118 -4.68 7.74 3.30
CA CYS A 118 -5.19 8.14 4.61
C CYS A 118 -4.52 7.38 5.74
N GLU A 119 -4.40 6.06 5.62
CA GLU A 119 -3.74 5.22 6.62
C GLU A 119 -2.27 5.58 6.75
N ARG A 120 -1.54 5.64 5.63
CA ARG A 120 -0.11 5.98 5.62
C ARG A 120 0.18 7.34 6.24
N TRP A 121 -0.58 8.37 5.87
CA TRP A 121 -0.40 9.73 6.39
C TRP A 121 -0.89 9.88 7.83
N SER A 122 -1.77 9.00 8.30
CA SER A 122 -2.13 8.90 9.73
C SER A 122 -1.09 8.17 10.58
N GLY A 123 -0.02 7.64 9.97
CA GLY A 123 1.07 6.96 10.67
C GLY A 123 1.05 5.43 10.57
N ILE A 124 0.08 4.84 9.87
CA ILE A 124 0.00 3.40 9.68
C ILE A 124 1.08 2.92 8.71
N ARG A 125 1.98 2.07 9.20
CA ARG A 125 3.11 1.51 8.45
C ARG A 125 2.88 0.05 8.06
N ILE A 126 2.10 -0.67 8.87
CA ILE A 126 1.81 -2.09 8.71
C ILE A 126 0.29 -2.26 8.62
N VAL A 127 -0.18 -3.02 7.65
CA VAL A 127 -1.59 -3.33 7.45
C VAL A 127 -1.78 -4.83 7.60
N ILE A 128 -2.60 -5.25 8.55
CA ILE A 128 -2.87 -6.65 8.85
C ILE A 128 -4.29 -7.00 8.45
N ALA A 129 -4.47 -8.04 7.64
CA ALA A 129 -5.77 -8.52 7.24
C ALA A 129 -5.75 -10.01 6.93
N ALA A 130 -6.93 -10.66 6.94
CA ALA A 130 -7.03 -12.04 6.50
C ALA A 130 -6.92 -12.15 4.97
N SER A 131 -7.30 -11.09 4.24
CA SER A 131 -7.04 -10.94 2.82
C SER A 131 -7.22 -9.50 2.35
N PHE A 132 -6.58 -9.15 1.24
CA PHE A 132 -6.62 -7.82 0.63
C PHE A 132 -7.35 -7.85 -0.71
N ALA A 133 -8.04 -6.77 -1.06
CA ALA A 133 -8.51 -6.58 -2.42
C ALA A 133 -7.30 -6.28 -3.33
N PRO A 134 -7.15 -6.89 -4.52
CA PRO A 134 -5.93 -6.80 -5.32
C PRO A 134 -5.50 -5.37 -5.71
N ILE A 135 -6.46 -4.44 -5.86
CA ILE A 135 -6.15 -3.04 -6.16
C ILE A 135 -5.65 -2.30 -4.92
N HIS A 136 -6.25 -2.58 -3.75
CA HIS A 136 -5.83 -1.97 -2.50
C HIS A 136 -4.43 -2.44 -2.11
N GLU A 137 -4.17 -3.74 -2.23
CA GLU A 137 -2.86 -4.36 -2.04
C GLU A 137 -1.77 -3.62 -2.84
N ARG A 138 -2.01 -3.39 -4.14
CA ARG A 138 -1.10 -2.62 -5.00
C ARG A 138 -0.90 -1.18 -4.52
N ASN A 139 -1.94 -0.53 -4.02
CA ASN A 139 -1.83 0.82 -3.46
C ASN A 139 -0.97 0.83 -2.19
N ASN A 140 -1.13 -0.14 -1.30
CA ASN A 140 -0.27 -0.28 -0.12
C ASN A 140 1.20 -0.50 -0.52
N ILE A 141 1.46 -1.39 -1.50
CA ILE A 141 2.80 -1.63 -2.06
C ILE A 141 3.38 -0.34 -2.66
N ASN A 142 2.61 0.38 -3.49
CA ASN A 142 3.05 1.64 -4.10
C ASN A 142 3.45 2.67 -3.04
N LEU A 143 2.72 2.69 -1.93
CA LEU A 143 2.96 3.56 -0.80
C LEU A 143 4.00 3.00 0.20
N GLY A 144 4.57 1.83 -0.06
CA GLY A 144 5.58 1.20 0.80
C GLY A 144 5.05 0.79 2.18
N GLN A 145 3.74 0.59 2.35
CA GLN A 145 3.20 -0.02 3.56
C GLN A 145 3.45 -1.52 3.52
N LEU A 146 3.86 -2.10 4.66
CA LEU A 146 4.00 -3.54 4.78
C LEU A 146 2.63 -4.17 5.01
N MET A 147 2.40 -5.34 4.42
CA MET A 147 1.17 -6.11 4.60
C MET A 147 1.54 -7.47 5.19
N GLY A 148 0.70 -7.96 6.11
CA GLY A 148 0.91 -9.24 6.77
C GLY A 148 -0.39 -9.83 7.30
N ASP A 149 -0.27 -11.02 7.89
CA ASP A 149 -1.39 -11.74 8.47
C ASP A 149 -1.48 -11.57 10.00
N HIS A 150 -2.56 -12.11 10.58
CA HIS A 150 -2.81 -12.02 12.02
C HIS A 150 -1.78 -12.78 12.87
N GLU A 151 -1.09 -13.78 12.30
CA GLU A 151 -0.06 -14.53 13.02
C GLU A 151 1.24 -13.74 13.12
N MET A 152 1.63 -13.04 12.04
CA MET A 152 2.70 -12.06 12.08
C MET A 152 2.42 -10.99 13.14
N LEU A 153 1.17 -10.51 13.24
CA LEU A 153 0.79 -9.55 14.28
C LEU A 153 0.95 -10.12 15.69
N ARG A 154 0.52 -11.36 15.96
CA ARG A 154 0.71 -12.00 17.27
C ARG A 154 2.18 -12.04 17.68
N ARG A 155 3.04 -12.45 16.75
CA ARG A 155 4.51 -12.48 16.94
C ARG A 155 5.06 -11.09 17.25
N LEU A 156 4.70 -10.10 16.45
CA LEU A 156 5.08 -8.69 16.66
C LEU A 156 4.61 -8.16 18.03
N GLN A 157 3.36 -8.43 18.43
CA GLN A 157 2.80 -8.03 19.72
C GLN A 157 3.42 -8.79 20.92
N ASN A 158 4.08 -9.93 20.67
CA ASN A 158 4.88 -10.66 21.65
C ASN A 158 6.34 -10.20 21.71
N GLY A 159 6.66 -9.09 21.03
CA GLY A 159 7.99 -8.48 21.05
C GLY A 159 8.98 -9.12 20.08
N GLU A 160 8.53 -10.00 19.18
CA GLU A 160 9.36 -10.55 18.13
C GLU A 160 9.69 -9.47 17.09
N SER A 161 10.92 -9.52 16.57
CA SER A 161 11.32 -8.75 15.38
C SER A 161 11.29 -9.69 14.19
N LEU A 162 10.45 -9.38 13.21
CA LEU A 162 10.29 -10.16 11.99
C LEU A 162 11.23 -9.63 10.90
N SER A 163 11.80 -10.52 10.09
CA SER A 163 12.62 -10.06 8.97
C SER A 163 11.74 -9.45 7.88
N LEU A 164 12.25 -8.47 7.14
CA LEU A 164 11.56 -7.91 5.99
C LEU A 164 11.21 -8.99 4.95
N ASP A 165 12.05 -10.02 4.81
CA ASP A 165 11.83 -11.15 3.91
C ASP A 165 10.50 -11.84 4.16
N GLU A 166 10.03 -11.92 5.41
CA GLU A 166 8.76 -12.54 5.76
C GLU A 166 7.56 -11.78 5.17
N PHE A 167 7.64 -10.45 5.05
CA PHE A 167 6.58 -9.60 4.48
C PHE A 167 6.57 -9.61 2.95
N VAL A 168 7.65 -10.02 2.31
CA VAL A 168 7.82 -9.94 0.84
C VAL A 168 8.01 -11.30 0.18
N ALA A 169 7.98 -12.39 0.95
CA ALA A 169 8.27 -13.75 0.47
C ALA A 169 7.30 -14.23 -0.62
N GLU A 170 6.04 -13.79 -0.57
CA GLU A 170 5.01 -14.17 -1.56
C GLU A 170 5.07 -13.35 -2.85
N TYR A 171 5.81 -12.24 -2.85
CA TYR A 171 5.87 -11.32 -3.96
C TYR A 171 6.88 -11.75 -5.01
N ASP A 172 6.58 -11.42 -6.27
CA ASP A 172 7.54 -11.57 -7.34
C ASP A 172 8.78 -10.67 -7.11
N PRO A 173 9.92 -10.98 -7.76
CA PRO A 173 11.17 -10.24 -7.54
C PRO A 173 11.07 -8.73 -7.77
N VAL A 174 10.20 -8.25 -8.66
CA VAL A 174 10.05 -6.81 -8.93
C VAL A 174 9.21 -6.15 -7.84
N THR A 175 8.09 -6.77 -7.45
CA THR A 175 7.25 -6.29 -6.34
C THR A 175 8.04 -6.24 -5.04
N ARG A 176 8.84 -7.28 -4.77
CA ARG A 176 9.76 -7.32 -3.63
C ARG A 176 10.70 -6.13 -3.61
N LEU A 177 11.38 -5.85 -4.74
CA LEU A 177 12.26 -4.68 -4.86
C LEU A 177 11.52 -3.35 -4.64
N ILE A 178 10.27 -3.24 -5.07
CA ILE A 178 9.47 -2.03 -4.83
C ILE A 178 9.24 -1.81 -3.33
N VAL A 179 8.81 -2.85 -2.61
CA VAL A 179 8.56 -2.79 -1.16
C VAL A 179 9.86 -2.52 -0.39
N GLU A 180 10.93 -3.27 -0.68
CA GLU A 180 12.26 -3.11 -0.06
C GLU A 180 12.84 -1.69 -0.22
N ASN A 181 12.42 -0.97 -1.26
CA ASN A 181 12.87 0.38 -1.51
C ASN A 181 11.94 1.47 -0.94
N GLY A 182 10.85 1.10 -0.26
CA GLY A 182 9.93 2.05 0.38
C GLY A 182 8.74 2.46 -0.49
N GLY A 183 8.43 1.67 -1.52
CA GLY A 183 7.33 1.91 -2.45
C GLY A 183 7.81 2.30 -3.85
N ILE A 184 6.85 2.51 -4.75
CA ILE A 184 7.12 2.58 -6.20
C ILE A 184 7.95 3.80 -6.60
N LEU A 185 7.74 4.96 -5.96
CA LEU A 185 8.47 6.17 -6.31
C LEU A 185 9.91 6.19 -5.78
N PRO A 186 10.19 5.85 -4.50
CA PRO A 186 11.56 5.65 -4.04
C PRO A 186 12.32 4.60 -4.86
N PHE A 187 11.65 3.49 -5.20
CA PHE A 187 12.19 2.47 -6.11
C PHE A 187 12.55 3.06 -7.48
N ALA A 188 11.63 3.78 -8.13
CA ALA A 188 11.86 4.39 -9.44
C ALA A 188 13.01 5.41 -9.40
N GLN A 189 13.12 6.19 -8.33
CA GLN A 189 14.21 7.13 -8.14
C GLN A 189 15.56 6.40 -8.03
N LYS A 190 15.67 5.35 -7.22
CA LYS A 190 16.92 4.58 -7.10
C LYS A 190 17.27 3.84 -8.38
N LEU A 191 16.28 3.25 -9.07
CA LEU A 191 16.47 2.61 -10.37
C LEU A 191 17.06 3.58 -11.41
N LYS A 192 16.51 4.80 -11.50
CA LYS A 192 17.01 5.85 -12.41
C LYS A 192 18.47 6.23 -12.16
N HIS A 193 18.92 6.17 -10.91
CA HIS A 193 20.30 6.48 -10.53
C HIS A 193 21.22 5.24 -10.52
N GLY A 194 20.74 4.08 -10.98
CA GLY A 194 21.52 2.83 -11.01
C GLY A 194 21.74 2.19 -9.64
N GLY A 195 20.98 2.61 -8.62
CA GLY A 195 21.06 2.06 -7.25
C GLY A 195 20.29 0.75 -7.04
N VAL A 196 19.54 0.30 -8.05
CA VAL A 196 18.82 -0.97 -8.03
C VAL A 196 19.12 -1.73 -9.32
N LYS A 197 19.51 -3.00 -9.18
CA LYS A 197 19.62 -3.93 -10.31
C LYS A 197 18.29 -4.68 -10.45
N LEU A 198 17.69 -4.62 -11.63
CA LEU A 198 16.50 -5.42 -11.94
C LEU A 198 16.87 -6.90 -12.06
N PRO A 199 15.96 -7.82 -11.67
CA PRO A 199 16.13 -9.23 -11.93
C PRO A 199 16.26 -9.49 -13.44
N ASP A 200 17.11 -10.46 -13.78
CA ASP A 200 17.28 -10.88 -15.16
C ASP A 200 16.02 -11.65 -15.60
N LEU A 201 15.55 -11.37 -16.83
CA LEU A 201 14.40 -12.04 -17.42
C LEU A 201 14.90 -13.18 -18.31
N ASP A 202 14.77 -14.41 -17.82
CA ASP A 202 15.36 -15.61 -18.43
C ASP A 202 14.40 -16.37 -19.36
N THR A 203 13.25 -15.78 -19.70
CA THR A 203 12.25 -16.41 -20.55
C THR A 203 12.85 -16.76 -21.93
N PRO A 204 12.91 -18.05 -22.30
CA PRO A 204 13.60 -18.49 -23.51
C PRO A 204 12.83 -18.06 -24.77
N PRO A 205 13.49 -18.08 -25.95
CA PRO A 205 12.82 -17.81 -27.21
C PRO A 205 11.58 -18.68 -27.43
N ARG A 206 10.42 -18.02 -27.54
CA ARG A 206 9.12 -18.68 -27.74
C ARG A 206 8.19 -17.86 -28.64
N PRO A 207 7.16 -18.49 -29.24
CA PRO A 207 6.05 -17.76 -29.82
C PRO A 207 5.37 -16.88 -28.75
N MET A 208 5.03 -15.65 -29.14
CA MET A 208 4.33 -14.67 -28.31
C MET A 208 3.04 -14.20 -28.98
N ASN A 209 1.99 -14.04 -28.19
CA ASN A 209 0.74 -13.39 -28.56
C ASN A 209 0.95 -11.87 -28.72
N MET A 210 -0.11 -11.16 -29.11
CA MET A 210 -0.01 -9.71 -29.38
C MET A 210 0.36 -8.91 -28.11
N VAL A 211 -0.20 -9.26 -26.95
CA VAL A 211 0.05 -8.57 -25.67
C VAL A 211 1.47 -8.83 -25.18
N GLU A 212 1.91 -10.09 -25.21
CA GLU A 212 3.28 -10.48 -24.87
C GLU A 212 4.31 -9.72 -25.74
N LYS A 213 4.06 -9.60 -27.06
CA LYS A 213 4.91 -8.80 -27.95
C LYS A 213 4.92 -7.32 -27.60
N MET A 214 3.78 -6.74 -27.22
CA MET A 214 3.70 -5.34 -26.80
C MET A 214 4.52 -5.11 -25.53
N ILE A 215 4.42 -6.00 -24.55
CA ILE A 215 5.18 -5.93 -23.29
C ILE A 215 6.68 -6.12 -23.57
N ALA A 216 7.06 -7.16 -24.31
CA ALA A 216 8.45 -7.47 -24.67
C ALA A 216 9.15 -6.28 -25.35
N ASN A 217 8.45 -5.58 -26.25
CA ASN A 217 8.96 -4.40 -26.95
C ASN A 217 9.18 -3.17 -26.04
N LYS A 218 8.59 -3.16 -24.85
CA LYS A 218 8.65 -2.04 -23.90
C LYS A 218 9.49 -2.34 -22.66
N LEU A 219 10.10 -3.52 -22.55
CA LEU A 219 10.88 -3.90 -21.38
C LEU A 219 12.06 -2.95 -21.13
N LEU A 220 12.16 -2.47 -19.88
CA LEU A 220 13.32 -1.73 -19.41
C LEU A 220 14.54 -2.64 -19.24
N GLY A 221 15.74 -2.08 -19.42
CA GLY A 221 17.01 -2.80 -19.25
C GLY A 221 17.35 -3.78 -20.38
N SER A 222 16.68 -3.68 -21.53
CA SER A 222 16.85 -4.58 -22.68
C SER A 222 18.07 -4.26 -23.56
N ASN A 223 18.67 -3.06 -23.45
CA ASN A 223 19.81 -2.61 -24.28
C ASN A 223 19.66 -2.91 -25.79
N GLY A 224 18.43 -2.99 -26.30
CA GLY A 224 18.13 -3.33 -27.70
C GLY A 224 18.13 -4.82 -28.05
N ALA A 225 18.32 -5.73 -27.10
CA ALA A 225 18.21 -7.17 -27.32
C ALA A 225 16.73 -7.62 -27.41
N THR A 226 16.42 -8.53 -28.35
CA THR A 226 15.12 -9.19 -28.41
C THR A 226 14.91 -10.01 -27.14
N ARG A 227 13.81 -9.73 -26.43
CA ARG A 227 13.39 -10.49 -25.25
C ARG A 227 12.04 -11.14 -25.48
N TYR A 228 11.78 -12.16 -24.68
CA TYR A 228 10.54 -12.92 -24.68
C TYR A 228 9.92 -12.80 -23.30
N VAL A 229 8.61 -12.85 -23.22
CA VAL A 229 7.87 -12.86 -21.96
C VAL A 229 6.85 -14.00 -22.01
N GLU A 230 6.44 -14.45 -20.83
CA GLU A 230 5.35 -15.41 -20.68
C GLU A 230 4.45 -15.08 -19.48
N PRO A 231 3.23 -15.65 -19.42
CA PRO A 231 2.34 -15.47 -18.28
C PRO A 231 3.02 -15.86 -16.97
N GLY A 232 2.89 -15.00 -15.97
CA GLY A 232 3.59 -15.12 -14.69
C GLY A 232 4.78 -14.18 -14.55
N ASP A 233 5.42 -13.76 -15.66
CA ASP A 233 6.55 -12.85 -15.62
C ASP A 233 6.17 -11.49 -15.00
N ALA A 234 6.99 -11.05 -14.05
CA ALA A 234 6.91 -9.71 -13.49
C ALA A 234 7.99 -8.83 -14.10
N VAL A 235 7.55 -7.76 -14.78
CA VAL A 235 8.43 -6.93 -15.59
C VAL A 235 8.19 -5.45 -15.37
N LEU A 236 9.19 -4.64 -15.71
CA LEU A 236 9.02 -3.20 -15.86
C LEU A 236 8.98 -2.84 -17.34
N ALA A 237 7.92 -2.14 -17.72
CA ALA A 237 7.72 -1.68 -19.09
C ALA A 237 7.74 -0.14 -19.15
N GLN A 238 8.37 0.39 -20.19
CA GLN A 238 8.28 1.79 -20.56
C GLN A 238 6.85 2.11 -21.01
N VAL A 239 6.34 3.25 -20.55
CA VAL A 239 4.99 3.70 -20.88
C VAL A 239 5.06 4.89 -21.83
N ASP A 240 4.32 4.83 -22.93
CA ASP A 240 4.29 5.90 -23.94
C ASP A 240 3.46 7.11 -23.48
N GLY A 241 2.41 6.88 -22.69
CA GLY A 241 1.46 7.90 -22.25
C GLY A 241 0.83 7.55 -20.91
N GLY A 242 0.55 8.58 -20.12
CA GLY A 242 -0.20 8.47 -18.87
C GLY A 242 -1.33 9.47 -18.91
N TYR A 243 -2.49 9.09 -18.39
CA TYR A 243 -3.67 9.93 -18.32
C TYR A 243 -4.08 10.09 -16.85
N SER A 244 -4.58 11.27 -16.50
CA SER A 244 -5.19 11.56 -15.21
C SER A 244 -6.53 12.24 -15.46
N HIS A 245 -7.49 12.00 -14.57
CA HIS A 245 -8.79 12.67 -14.59
C HIS A 245 -8.78 13.87 -13.61
N GLU A 246 -9.69 14.83 -13.81
CA GLU A 246 -9.71 16.10 -13.05
C GLU A 246 -9.68 15.91 -11.52
N PHE A 247 -10.32 14.85 -11.03
CA PHE A 247 -10.37 14.49 -9.62
C PHE A 247 -9.02 14.01 -9.04
N THR A 248 -8.15 13.41 -9.86
CA THR A 248 -6.86 12.84 -9.42
C THR A 248 -5.66 13.70 -9.81
N THR A 249 -5.82 14.63 -10.75
CA THR A 249 -4.69 15.40 -11.30
C THR A 249 -3.96 16.23 -10.25
N ALA A 250 -4.71 16.91 -9.37
CA ALA A 250 -4.12 17.71 -8.31
C ALA A 250 -3.39 16.82 -7.28
N GLN A 251 -3.96 15.67 -6.93
CA GLN A 251 -3.33 14.68 -6.05
C GLN A 251 -2.03 14.17 -6.67
N VAL A 252 -2.06 13.68 -7.90
CA VAL A 252 -0.86 13.18 -8.61
C VAL A 252 0.22 14.25 -8.67
N HIS A 253 -0.14 15.51 -8.93
CA HIS A 253 0.80 16.62 -8.93
C HIS A 253 1.47 16.82 -7.56
N GLU A 254 0.68 16.87 -6.48
CA GLU A 254 1.22 17.05 -5.13
C GLU A 254 2.11 15.87 -4.71
N PHE A 255 1.72 14.63 -5.03
CA PHE A 255 2.54 13.44 -4.81
C PHE A 255 3.91 13.51 -5.49
N LEU A 256 3.94 13.86 -6.78
CA LEU A 256 5.19 13.97 -7.52
C LEU A 256 6.08 15.10 -6.98
N LYS A 257 5.47 16.20 -6.55
CA LYS A 257 6.17 17.34 -5.95
C LYS A 257 6.77 16.99 -4.59
N LEU A 258 6.04 16.27 -3.73
CA LEU A 258 6.52 15.79 -2.43
C LEU A 258 7.72 14.85 -2.59
N GLU A 259 7.69 13.98 -3.60
CA GLU A 259 8.71 12.96 -3.79
C GLU A 259 9.97 13.48 -4.49
N TYR A 260 9.81 14.20 -5.61
CA TYR A 260 10.94 14.60 -6.47
C TYR A 260 11.37 16.05 -6.30
N GLY A 261 10.58 16.88 -5.61
CA GLY A 261 10.81 18.31 -5.46
C GLY A 261 10.48 19.11 -6.72
N GLY A 262 9.53 20.04 -6.61
CA GLY A 262 9.16 20.97 -7.69
C GLY A 262 8.42 20.31 -8.87
N PHE A 263 8.35 21.01 -10.01
CA PHE A 263 7.73 20.48 -11.23
C PHE A 263 8.65 19.46 -11.89
N VAL A 264 8.29 18.18 -11.84
CA VAL A 264 9.08 17.09 -12.41
C VAL A 264 8.31 16.37 -13.50
N LEU A 265 8.93 16.28 -14.68
CA LEU A 265 8.56 15.30 -15.69
C LEU A 265 9.03 13.92 -15.19
N ALA A 266 8.14 13.18 -14.53
CA ALA A 266 8.44 11.82 -14.09
C ALA A 266 8.68 10.92 -15.31
N ALA A 267 9.79 10.16 -15.30
CA ALA A 267 10.04 9.13 -16.30
C ALA A 267 8.96 8.06 -16.17
N LYS A 268 8.28 7.74 -17.28
CA LYS A 268 7.09 6.89 -17.27
C LYS A 268 7.45 5.42 -17.42
N SER A 269 7.46 4.68 -16.32
CA SER A 269 7.56 3.23 -16.30
C SER A 269 6.50 2.65 -15.39
N VAL A 270 5.94 1.50 -15.75
CA VAL A 270 4.94 0.79 -14.96
C VAL A 270 5.38 -0.65 -14.75
N GLN A 271 5.05 -1.20 -13.59
CA GLN A 271 5.16 -2.63 -13.35
C GLN A 271 4.00 -3.34 -14.04
N VAL A 272 4.33 -4.35 -14.84
CA VAL A 272 3.35 -5.20 -15.52
C VAL A 272 3.61 -6.63 -15.09
N ARG A 273 2.55 -7.33 -14.72
CA ARG A 273 2.57 -8.78 -14.60
C ARG A 273 1.90 -9.36 -15.84
N CYS A 274 2.59 -10.24 -16.56
CA CYS A 274 2.01 -10.95 -17.68
C CYS A 274 0.93 -11.91 -17.13
N LEU A 275 -0.31 -11.74 -17.59
CA LEU A 275 -1.46 -12.59 -17.24
C LEU A 275 -1.69 -13.68 -18.29
#